data_AF-A0A554IGN6-F1
#
_entry.id   AF-A0A554IGN6-F1
#
_cell.length_a   1.000
_cell.length_b   1.000
_cell.length_c   1.000
_cell.angle_alpha   90.00
_cell.angle_beta   90.00
_cell.angle_gamma   90.00
#
_symmetry.space_group_name_H-M   'P 1'
#
loop_
_entity.id
_entity.type
_entity.pdbx_description
1 polymer ?
#
loop_
_entity_poly.entity_id
_entity_poly.type
_entity_poly.pdbx_seq_one_letter_code
_entity_poly.pdbx_strand_id
1 'polypeptide(L)'
;MKRNAWKKDDGEIAKRKKEQKGEQEQKKKEQGQEGAPTLPLRTAPPPRELSEASVALWLINSSLTNPTRDDILAFGATKEFSVARTKILAELRARGLTRVFEEIERPLIPVTEAMNARGVMIDRPYLSALSKEYHRELSALERGIFELADGEFNLNSPKQLGEALFVKMGLRALRQKKTALGAPSTRESELEKLREAHPIIGKILEYREFQKLLSTYIDNIPKMVAEDGRLHAEFVQAGTTTGRMASKHPNLQNIPIQTDRGRRIRNSFVAEKGFVLLALDYSQMELRIAAMLSGDEKLIHIFQAGEDVHTSVAAYVFRVGRDEIT
;
A
#
# COMPACT_ATOMS: atom_id res chain seq x y z
N MET A 1 -63.83 -0.82 33.05
CA MET A 1 -62.71 -1.16 33.95
C MET A 1 -61.85 -2.23 33.29
N LYS A 2 -60.59 -1.91 32.96
CA LYS A 2 -59.41 -2.81 32.93
C LYS A 2 -58.25 -2.07 32.25
N ARG A 3 -57.49 -1.32 33.07
CA ARG A 3 -56.10 -0.96 32.77
C ARG A 3 -55.21 -2.14 33.19
N ASN A 4 -54.05 -2.25 32.56
CA ASN A 4 -52.90 -3.12 32.88
C ASN A 4 -52.79 -4.43 32.08
N ALA A 5 -52.14 -4.34 30.91
CA ALA A 5 -51.47 -5.47 30.26
C ALA A 5 -50.34 -5.00 29.32
N TRP A 6 -49.46 -4.08 29.77
CA TRP A 6 -48.31 -3.61 28.97
C TRP A 6 -47.10 -3.30 29.86
N LYS A 7 -46.70 -4.21 30.75
CA LYS A 7 -45.50 -4.03 31.59
C LYS A 7 -44.66 -5.31 31.83
N LYS A 8 -44.86 -6.38 31.06
CA LYS A 8 -44.09 -7.63 31.24
C LYS A 8 -43.07 -7.96 30.15
N ASP A 9 -43.09 -7.31 28.99
CA ASP A 9 -42.19 -7.68 27.88
C ASP A 9 -40.91 -6.84 27.77
N ASP A 10 -40.86 -5.65 28.39
CA ASP A 10 -39.68 -4.78 28.28
C ASP A 10 -38.44 -5.34 28.99
N GLY A 11 -38.65 -6.13 30.06
CA GLY A 11 -37.58 -6.76 30.83
C GLY A 11 -36.91 -7.92 30.09
N GLU A 12 -37.67 -8.75 29.38
CA GLU A 12 -37.13 -9.86 28.58
C GLU A 12 -36.46 -9.38 27.30
N ILE A 13 -36.99 -8.33 26.66
CA ILE A 13 -36.37 -7.71 25.48
C ILE A 13 -35.05 -7.03 25.86
N ALA A 14 -34.99 -6.36 27.02
CA ALA A 14 -33.74 -5.76 27.51
C ALA A 14 -32.69 -6.81 27.89
N LYS A 15 -33.12 -7.96 28.43
CA LYS A 15 -32.24 -9.08 28.80
C LYS A 15 -31.66 -9.77 27.56
N ARG A 16 -32.49 -10.07 26.55
CA ARG A 16 -32.05 -10.61 25.25
C ARG A 16 -31.13 -9.65 24.50
N LYS A 17 -31.38 -8.34 24.57
CA LYS A 17 -30.47 -7.32 23.99
C LYS A 17 -29.13 -7.25 24.73
N LYS A 18 -29.09 -7.44 26.05
CA LYS A 18 -27.84 -7.51 26.83
C LYS A 18 -27.05 -8.79 26.56
N GLU A 19 -27.73 -9.93 26.44
CA GLU A 19 -27.11 -11.22 26.08
C GLU A 19 -26.54 -11.18 24.66
N GLN A 20 -27.28 -10.64 23.67
CA GLN A 20 -26.77 -10.44 22.32
C GLN A 20 -25.62 -9.42 22.24
N LYS A 21 -25.62 -8.39 23.10
CA LYS A 21 -24.49 -7.44 23.20
C LYS A 21 -23.25 -8.10 23.81
N GLY A 22 -23.45 -8.95 24.82
CA GLY A 22 -22.39 -9.75 25.44
C GLY A 22 -21.77 -10.75 24.47
N GLU A 23 -22.59 -11.45 23.68
CA GLU A 23 -22.12 -12.36 22.62
C GLU A 23 -21.42 -11.61 21.47
N GLN A 24 -21.88 -10.41 21.10
CA GLN A 24 -21.20 -9.56 20.12
C GLN A 24 -19.89 -8.97 20.65
N GLU A 25 -19.79 -8.66 21.95
CA GLU A 25 -18.54 -8.21 22.59
C GLU A 25 -17.55 -9.37 22.80
N GLN A 26 -18.03 -10.59 23.05
CA GLN A 26 -17.20 -11.80 23.06
C GLN A 26 -16.70 -12.15 21.66
N LYS A 27 -17.55 -12.13 20.62
CA LYS A 27 -17.10 -12.29 19.22
C LYS A 27 -16.13 -11.20 18.77
N LYS A 28 -16.27 -9.96 19.26
CA LYS A 28 -15.31 -8.87 19.03
C LYS A 28 -14.00 -9.05 19.80
N LYS A 29 -14.02 -9.67 20.98
CA LYS A 29 -12.79 -10.02 21.73
C LYS A 29 -12.05 -11.20 21.09
N GLU A 30 -12.78 -12.16 20.52
CA GLU A 30 -12.21 -13.25 19.72
C GLU A 30 -11.65 -12.76 18.38
N GLN A 31 -12.28 -11.77 17.74
CA GLN A 31 -11.75 -11.07 16.55
C GLN A 31 -10.62 -10.06 16.87
N GLY A 32 -10.46 -9.67 18.14
CA GLY A 32 -9.40 -8.77 18.62
C GLY A 32 -8.12 -9.49 19.06
N GLN A 33 -8.11 -10.82 18.98
CA GLN A 33 -6.95 -11.68 19.16
C GLN A 33 -6.64 -12.43 17.85
N GLU A 34 -6.66 -11.73 16.72
CA GLU A 34 -5.92 -12.22 15.55
C GLU A 34 -4.44 -12.12 15.91
N GLY A 35 -3.85 -13.26 16.29
CA GLY A 35 -2.41 -13.44 16.34
C GLY A 35 -1.77 -12.94 15.05
N ALA A 36 -0.52 -12.50 15.15
CA ALA A 36 0.29 -12.12 14.00
C ALA A 36 0.00 -13.07 12.82
N PRO A 37 -0.28 -12.55 11.60
CA PRO A 37 -0.74 -13.37 10.50
C PRO A 37 0.24 -14.54 10.37
N THR A 38 -0.26 -15.74 10.67
CA THR A 38 0.45 -16.97 10.32
C THR A 38 0.63 -16.88 8.82
N LEU A 39 1.88 -16.71 8.40
CA LEU A 39 2.26 -16.62 7.00
C LEU A 39 1.52 -17.73 6.25
N PRO A 40 0.76 -17.42 5.19
CA PRO A 40 0.23 -18.49 4.36
C PRO A 40 1.42 -19.34 3.92
N LEU A 41 1.34 -20.63 4.23
CA LEU A 41 2.29 -21.63 3.72
C LEU A 41 2.48 -21.36 2.23
N ARG A 42 3.73 -21.21 1.80
CA ARG A 42 4.11 -20.92 0.41
C ARG A 42 3.29 -21.78 -0.54
N THR A 43 2.27 -21.20 -1.17
CA THR A 43 1.46 -21.95 -2.13
C THR A 43 2.32 -22.16 -3.36
N ALA A 44 2.36 -23.38 -3.87
CA ALA A 44 3.03 -23.66 -5.13
C ALA A 44 2.52 -22.69 -6.22
N PRO A 45 3.37 -22.24 -7.16
CA PRO A 45 2.91 -21.42 -8.25
C PRO A 45 1.75 -22.13 -8.96
N PRO A 46 0.70 -21.39 -9.38
CA PRO A 46 -0.40 -21.99 -10.10
C PRO A 46 0.12 -22.68 -11.37
N PRO A 47 -0.57 -23.73 -11.87
CA PRO A 47 -0.21 -24.33 -13.15
C PRO A 47 -0.10 -23.25 -14.23
N ARG A 48 0.93 -23.33 -15.07
CA ARG A 48 1.25 -22.29 -16.07
C ARG A 48 0.05 -21.88 -16.93
N GLU A 49 -0.78 -22.86 -17.31
CA GLU A 49 -1.99 -22.59 -18.10
C GLU A 49 -3.00 -21.69 -17.37
N LEU A 50 -3.09 -21.80 -16.04
CA LEU A 50 -3.95 -20.95 -15.21
C LEU A 50 -3.40 -19.52 -15.16
N SER A 51 -2.08 -19.35 -15.00
CA SER A 51 -1.43 -18.03 -15.07
C SER A 51 -1.69 -17.36 -16.42
N GLU A 52 -1.50 -18.11 -17.51
CA GLU A 52 -1.75 -17.62 -18.87
C GLU A 52 -3.21 -17.20 -19.08
N ALA A 53 -4.17 -18.05 -18.65
CA ALA A 53 -5.60 -17.74 -18.78
C ALA A 53 -6.01 -16.54 -17.92
N SER A 54 -5.44 -16.41 -16.72
CA SER A 54 -5.68 -15.27 -15.81
C SER A 54 -5.19 -13.96 -16.43
N VAL A 55 -3.95 -13.94 -16.93
CA VAL A 55 -3.37 -12.77 -17.60
C VAL A 55 -4.14 -12.44 -18.89
N ALA A 56 -4.51 -13.44 -19.68
CA ALA A 56 -5.31 -13.24 -20.89
C ALA A 56 -6.69 -12.63 -20.58
N LEU A 57 -7.36 -13.09 -19.51
CA LEU A 57 -8.64 -12.54 -19.08
C LEU A 57 -8.50 -11.10 -18.57
N TRP A 58 -7.44 -10.81 -17.82
CA TRP A 58 -7.14 -9.44 -17.38
C TRP A 58 -6.86 -8.50 -18.55
N LEU A 59 -6.17 -8.94 -19.60
CA LEU A 59 -6.00 -8.13 -20.82
C LEU A 59 -7.34 -7.77 -21.49
N ILE A 60 -8.31 -8.70 -21.48
CA ILE A 60 -9.66 -8.45 -22.01
C ILE A 60 -10.42 -7.44 -21.14
N ASN A 61 -10.26 -7.52 -19.82
CA ASN A 61 -10.90 -6.63 -18.85
C ASN A 61 -9.95 -6.31 -17.68
N SER A 62 -9.21 -5.21 -17.81
CA SER A 62 -8.19 -4.83 -16.82
C SER A 62 -8.77 -4.36 -15.48
N SER A 63 -10.09 -4.10 -15.41
CA SER A 63 -10.77 -3.79 -14.14
C SER A 63 -10.87 -5.01 -13.22
N LEU A 64 -10.79 -6.22 -13.79
CA LEU A 64 -10.72 -7.47 -13.06
C LEU A 64 -9.26 -7.81 -12.77
N THR A 65 -8.73 -7.28 -11.67
CA THR A 65 -7.35 -7.54 -11.25
C THR A 65 -7.19 -8.93 -10.64
N ASN A 66 -6.08 -9.59 -10.96
CA ASN A 66 -5.70 -10.93 -10.51
C ASN A 66 -6.84 -11.97 -10.67
N PRO A 67 -7.36 -12.19 -11.90
CA PRO A 67 -8.46 -13.11 -12.12
C PRO A 67 -8.16 -14.53 -11.59
N THR A 68 -9.11 -15.07 -10.86
CA THR A 68 -9.06 -16.42 -10.30
C THR A 68 -9.56 -17.47 -11.29
N ARG A 69 -9.44 -18.75 -10.92
CA ARG A 69 -10.03 -19.83 -11.70
C ARG A 69 -11.53 -19.67 -11.86
N ASP A 70 -12.23 -19.20 -10.83
CA ASP A 70 -13.68 -19.02 -10.86
C ASP A 70 -14.07 -17.90 -11.83
N ASP A 71 -13.28 -16.83 -11.90
CA ASP A 71 -13.47 -15.76 -12.87
C ASP A 71 -13.30 -16.27 -14.32
N ILE A 72 -12.29 -17.12 -14.54
CA ILE A 72 -12.04 -17.76 -15.84
C ILE A 72 -13.22 -18.65 -16.25
N LEU A 73 -13.71 -19.48 -15.34
CA LEU A 73 -14.86 -20.35 -15.58
C LEU A 73 -16.15 -19.55 -15.82
N ALA A 74 -16.34 -18.47 -15.04
CA ALA A 74 -17.47 -17.56 -15.18
C ALA A 74 -17.46 -16.86 -16.53
N PHE A 75 -16.32 -16.33 -16.97
CA PHE A 75 -16.17 -15.72 -18.31
C PHE A 75 -16.48 -16.74 -19.41
N GLY A 76 -15.99 -17.97 -19.27
CA GLY A 76 -16.25 -19.05 -20.21
C GLY A 76 -17.68 -19.59 -20.20
N ALA A 77 -18.50 -19.22 -19.21
CA ALA A 77 -19.82 -19.81 -18.93
C ALA A 77 -19.78 -21.35 -18.97
N THR A 78 -18.77 -21.94 -18.33
CA THR A 78 -18.49 -23.39 -18.36
C THR A 78 -17.84 -23.85 -17.05
N LYS A 79 -17.96 -25.15 -16.76
CA LYS A 79 -17.22 -25.79 -15.66
C LYS A 79 -15.86 -26.34 -16.09
N GLU A 80 -15.61 -26.40 -17.40
CA GLU A 80 -14.37 -26.93 -17.97
C GLU A 80 -13.36 -25.83 -18.25
N PHE A 81 -12.20 -25.91 -17.58
CA PHE A 81 -11.14 -24.91 -17.70
C PHE A 81 -10.59 -24.80 -19.13
N SER A 82 -10.40 -25.92 -19.84
CA SER A 82 -9.92 -25.95 -21.23
C SER A 82 -10.85 -25.19 -22.18
N VAL A 83 -12.16 -25.37 -22.01
CA VAL A 83 -13.20 -24.66 -22.77
C VAL A 83 -13.19 -23.16 -22.45
N ALA A 84 -13.11 -22.81 -21.16
CA ALA A 84 -13.03 -21.41 -20.73
C ALA A 84 -11.79 -20.70 -21.32
N ARG A 85 -10.62 -21.34 -21.20
CA ARG A 85 -9.35 -20.83 -21.78
C ARG A 85 -9.45 -20.63 -23.28
N THR A 86 -10.06 -21.57 -24.01
CA THR A 86 -10.25 -21.44 -25.47
C THR A 86 -11.11 -20.23 -25.83
N LYS A 87 -12.20 -20.00 -25.08
CA LYS A 87 -13.07 -18.83 -25.28
C LYS A 87 -12.34 -17.51 -24.97
N ILE A 88 -11.57 -17.46 -23.88
CA ILE A 88 -10.74 -16.30 -23.52
C ILE A 88 -9.75 -15.98 -24.64
N LEU A 89 -9.00 -16.97 -25.13
CA LEU A 89 -8.03 -16.74 -26.20
C LEU A 89 -8.69 -16.34 -27.53
N ALA A 90 -9.90 -16.82 -27.81
CA ALA A 90 -10.67 -16.38 -28.97
C ALA A 90 -11.11 -14.92 -28.85
N GLU A 91 -11.63 -14.50 -27.69
CA GLU A 91 -11.99 -13.10 -27.42
C GLU A 91 -10.77 -12.18 -27.47
N LEU A 92 -9.64 -12.62 -26.90
CA LEU A 92 -8.38 -11.89 -26.93
C LEU A 92 -7.92 -11.61 -28.37
N ARG A 93 -8.05 -12.59 -29.27
CA ARG A 93 -7.81 -12.42 -30.71
C ARG A 93 -8.82 -11.47 -31.35
N ALA A 94 -10.11 -11.60 -31.04
CA ALA A 94 -11.15 -10.73 -31.58
C ALA A 94 -10.94 -9.25 -31.22
N ARG A 95 -10.30 -8.97 -30.07
CA ARG A 95 -9.93 -7.61 -29.63
C ARG A 95 -8.57 -7.12 -30.12
N GLY A 96 -7.84 -7.90 -30.91
CA GLY A 96 -6.51 -7.52 -31.41
C GLY A 96 -5.40 -7.50 -30.34
N LEU A 97 -5.62 -8.15 -29.19
CA LEU A 97 -4.68 -8.14 -28.05
C LEU A 97 -3.63 -9.25 -28.13
N THR A 98 -3.63 -10.05 -29.20
CA THR A 98 -2.75 -11.21 -29.38
C THR A 98 -1.29 -10.85 -29.26
N ARG A 99 -0.87 -9.73 -29.86
CA ARG A 99 0.52 -9.30 -29.81
C ARG A 99 0.97 -8.99 -28.38
N VAL A 100 0.18 -8.23 -27.64
CA VAL A 100 0.47 -7.88 -26.23
C VAL A 100 0.56 -9.15 -25.37
N PHE A 101 -0.37 -10.08 -25.56
CA PHE A 101 -0.35 -11.34 -24.83
C PHE A 101 0.88 -12.20 -25.19
N GLU A 102 1.15 -12.42 -26.47
CA GLU A 102 2.15 -13.38 -26.94
C GLU A 102 3.59 -12.86 -26.82
N GLU A 103 3.81 -11.56 -27.05
CA GLU A 103 5.15 -10.94 -27.11
C GLU A 103 5.57 -10.26 -25.79
N ILE A 104 4.61 -9.85 -24.95
CA ILE A 104 4.89 -9.11 -23.72
C ILE A 104 4.49 -9.95 -22.51
N GLU A 105 3.20 -10.22 -22.35
CA GLU A 105 2.68 -10.74 -21.08
C GLU A 105 3.01 -12.22 -20.84
N ARG A 106 2.82 -13.10 -21.84
CA ARG A 106 3.11 -14.53 -21.69
C ARG A 106 4.60 -14.82 -21.46
N PRO A 107 5.55 -14.15 -22.14
CA PRO A 107 6.98 -14.31 -21.85
C PRO A 107 7.39 -13.79 -20.47
N LEU A 108 6.65 -12.82 -19.89
CA LEU A 108 6.93 -12.29 -18.55
C LEU A 108 6.53 -13.24 -17.41
N ILE A 109 5.59 -14.17 -17.64
CA ILE A 109 5.17 -15.16 -16.63
C ILE A 109 6.36 -15.93 -16.05
N PRO A 110 7.18 -16.66 -16.84
CA PRO A 110 8.33 -17.38 -16.29
C PRO A 110 9.39 -16.45 -15.67
N VAL A 111 9.50 -15.19 -16.13
CA VAL A 111 10.43 -14.21 -15.53
C VAL A 111 9.98 -13.82 -14.13
N THR A 112 8.69 -13.50 -13.95
CA THR A 112 8.13 -13.15 -12.64
C THR A 112 8.14 -14.35 -11.69
N GLU A 113 7.88 -15.56 -12.17
CA GLU A 113 8.03 -16.79 -11.39
C GLU A 113 9.47 -16.98 -10.90
N ALA A 114 10.46 -16.77 -11.77
CA ALA A 114 11.88 -16.83 -11.40
C ALA A 114 12.27 -15.74 -10.40
N MET A 115 11.74 -14.52 -10.54
CA MET A 115 11.95 -13.42 -9.58
C MET A 115 11.36 -13.76 -8.21
N ASN A 116 10.13 -14.26 -8.16
CA ASN A 116 9.45 -14.69 -6.93
C ASN A 116 10.25 -15.80 -6.23
N ALA A 117 10.68 -16.81 -7.00
CA ALA A 117 11.46 -17.93 -6.50
C ALA A 117 12.86 -17.51 -6.02
N ARG A 118 13.51 -16.56 -6.69
CA ARG A 118 14.83 -16.06 -6.31
C ARG A 118 14.78 -15.19 -5.06
N GLY A 119 13.82 -14.28 -4.94
CA GLY A 119 13.75 -13.32 -3.82
C GLY A 119 14.96 -12.38 -3.73
N VAL A 120 15.04 -11.60 -2.64
CA VAL A 120 16.14 -10.64 -2.35
C VAL A 120 16.74 -10.90 -0.97
N MET A 121 18.07 -10.86 -0.84
CA MET A 121 18.75 -11.12 0.43
C MET A 121 18.54 -9.96 1.41
N ILE A 122 18.30 -10.28 2.68
CA ILE A 122 18.09 -9.30 3.74
C ILE A 122 19.16 -9.43 4.83
N ASP A 123 19.79 -8.31 5.18
CA ASP A 123 20.68 -8.21 6.33
C ASP A 123 19.85 -8.13 7.63
N ARG A 124 19.58 -9.30 8.21
CA ARG A 124 18.80 -9.43 9.46
C ARG A 124 19.50 -8.78 10.66
N PRO A 125 20.83 -8.96 10.89
CA PRO A 125 21.53 -8.26 11.96
C PRO A 125 21.38 -6.72 11.87
N TYR A 126 21.56 -6.16 10.68
CA TYR A 126 21.40 -4.72 10.46
C TYR A 126 19.97 -4.26 10.75
N LEU A 127 18.94 -4.95 10.26
CA LEU A 127 17.54 -4.62 10.57
C LEU A 127 17.23 -4.72 12.07
N SER A 128 17.79 -5.72 12.76
CA SER A 128 17.58 -5.87 14.21
C SER A 128 18.21 -4.73 15.00
N ALA A 129 19.39 -4.26 14.60
CA ALA A 129 20.02 -3.08 15.20
C ALA A 129 19.19 -1.82 14.92
N LEU A 130 18.74 -1.64 13.67
CA LEU A 130 17.90 -0.52 13.26
C LEU A 130 16.57 -0.48 14.02
N SER A 131 15.93 -1.63 14.23
CA SER A 131 14.70 -1.77 15.03
C SER A 131 14.91 -1.24 16.45
N LYS A 132 15.99 -1.65 17.13
CA LYS A 132 16.30 -1.18 18.50
C LYS A 132 16.54 0.32 18.57
N GLU A 133 17.26 0.87 17.60
CA GLU A 133 17.52 2.30 17.51
C GLU A 133 16.22 3.08 17.32
N TYR A 134 15.39 2.64 16.36
CA TYR A 134 14.15 3.33 16.04
C TYR A 134 13.15 3.22 17.20
N HIS A 135 12.98 2.06 17.82
CA HIS A 135 12.12 1.97 19.00
C HIS A 135 12.52 2.97 20.11
N ARG A 136 13.83 3.22 20.31
CA ARG A 136 14.30 4.24 21.27
C ARG A 136 13.95 5.66 20.85
N GLU A 137 14.18 6.01 19.58
CA GLU A 137 13.82 7.34 19.05
C GLU A 137 12.31 7.58 19.13
N LEU A 138 11.52 6.57 18.76
CA LEU A 138 10.06 6.65 18.81
C LEU A 138 9.57 6.89 20.24
N SER A 139 10.09 6.15 21.23
CA SER A 139 9.74 6.35 22.64
C SER A 139 10.17 7.73 23.17
N ALA A 140 11.26 8.31 22.68
CA ALA A 140 11.64 9.68 23.02
C ALA A 140 10.65 10.70 22.43
N LEU A 141 10.26 10.49 21.17
CA LEU A 141 9.30 11.35 20.49
C LEU A 141 7.90 11.28 21.12
N GLU A 142 7.46 10.08 21.48
CA GLU A 142 6.20 9.83 22.19
C GLU A 142 6.13 10.58 23.52
N ARG A 143 7.17 10.47 24.35
CA ARG A 143 7.25 11.24 25.61
C ARG A 143 7.16 12.74 25.38
N GLY A 144 7.89 13.26 24.38
CA GLY A 144 7.81 14.68 24.03
C GLY A 144 6.43 15.10 23.52
N ILE A 145 5.63 14.20 22.93
CA ILE A 145 4.24 14.50 22.56
C ILE A 145 3.33 14.51 23.80
N PHE A 146 3.49 13.55 24.72
CA PHE A 146 2.71 13.50 25.95
C PHE A 146 2.96 14.70 26.87
N GLU A 147 4.21 15.18 26.95
CA GLU A 147 4.56 16.41 27.65
C GLU A 147 3.83 17.64 27.07
N LEU A 148 3.75 17.75 25.74
CA LEU A 148 3.04 18.85 25.06
C LEU A 148 1.51 18.74 25.15
N ALA A 149 0.98 17.53 25.31
CA ALA A 149 -0.46 17.27 25.37
C ALA A 149 -1.02 17.26 26.79
N ASP A 150 -0.15 17.37 27.80
CA ASP A 150 -0.49 17.23 29.22
C ASP A 150 -1.27 15.92 29.51
N GLY A 151 -0.73 14.80 29.00
CA GLY A 151 -1.27 13.48 29.30
C GLY A 151 -0.97 12.41 28.26
N GLU A 152 -1.07 11.16 28.71
CA GLU A 152 -0.87 9.98 27.87
C GLU A 152 -2.15 9.60 27.13
N PHE A 153 -1.97 9.15 25.89
CA PHE A 153 -3.03 8.60 25.06
C PHE A 153 -2.43 7.78 23.92
N ASN A 154 -3.24 6.97 23.25
CA ASN A 154 -2.78 6.18 22.13
C ASN A 154 -2.64 7.05 20.87
N LEU A 155 -1.40 7.39 20.51
CA LEU A 155 -1.05 8.17 19.30
C LEU A 155 -1.47 7.49 17.99
N ASN A 156 -1.60 6.16 18.01
CA ASN A 156 -2.06 5.36 16.88
C ASN A 156 -3.58 5.32 16.74
N SER A 157 -4.33 5.82 17.74
CA SER A 157 -5.78 5.93 17.69
C SER A 157 -6.20 7.30 17.15
N PRO A 158 -6.76 7.40 15.92
CA PRO A 158 -7.22 8.68 15.38
C PRO A 158 -8.26 9.36 16.27
N LYS A 159 -9.04 8.56 17.02
CA LYS A 159 -10.04 9.05 17.96
C LYS A 159 -9.39 9.72 19.17
N GLN A 160 -8.50 9.03 19.88
CA GLN A 160 -7.85 9.60 21.07
C GLN A 160 -6.97 10.79 20.71
N LEU A 161 -6.24 10.72 19.59
CA LEU A 161 -5.48 11.85 19.08
C LEU A 161 -6.38 13.04 18.74
N GLY A 162 -7.54 12.81 18.11
CA GLY A 162 -8.51 13.87 17.83
C GLY A 162 -9.08 14.51 19.09
N GLU A 163 -9.36 13.72 20.12
CA GLU A 163 -9.79 14.22 21.43
C GLU A 163 -8.70 15.08 22.09
N ALA A 164 -7.44 14.63 22.07
CA ALA A 164 -6.31 15.40 22.60
C ALA A 164 -6.14 16.74 21.86
N LEU A 165 -6.03 16.72 20.54
CA LEU A 165 -5.73 17.91 19.75
C LEU A 165 -6.89 18.91 19.69
N PHE A 166 -8.11 18.42 19.43
CA PHE A 166 -9.22 19.30 19.07
C PHE A 166 -10.13 19.64 20.25
N VAL A 167 -10.21 18.77 21.26
CA VAL A 167 -11.06 18.99 22.44
C VAL A 167 -10.24 19.54 23.60
N LYS A 168 -9.16 18.84 24.01
CA LYS A 168 -8.33 19.29 25.15
C LYS A 168 -7.50 20.52 24.81
N MET A 169 -6.74 20.46 23.72
CA MET A 169 -5.85 21.56 23.30
C MET A 169 -6.55 22.64 22.46
N GLY A 170 -7.78 22.38 22.01
CA GLY A 170 -8.58 23.36 21.27
C GLY A 170 -8.03 23.76 19.89
N LEU A 171 -7.12 22.97 19.30
CA LEU A 171 -6.52 23.27 18.01
C LEU A 171 -7.58 23.18 16.91
N ARG A 172 -7.70 24.21 16.06
CA ARG A 172 -8.70 24.26 14.99
C ARG A 172 -8.12 24.85 13.72
N ALA A 173 -8.28 24.14 12.61
CA ALA A 173 -7.91 24.64 11.29
C ALA A 173 -9.15 25.18 10.58
N LEU A 174 -8.94 26.23 9.77
CA LEU A 174 -9.97 26.67 8.84
C LEU A 174 -10.25 25.55 7.82
N ARG A 175 -11.54 25.22 7.62
CA ARG A 175 -11.99 24.19 6.68
C ARG A 175 -11.40 22.78 6.94
N GLN A 176 -11.23 22.41 8.21
CA GLN A 176 -10.86 21.05 8.58
C GLN A 176 -11.89 20.03 8.05
N LYS A 177 -11.43 19.04 7.29
CA LYS A 177 -12.30 17.96 6.82
C LYS A 177 -12.75 17.08 7.98
N LYS A 178 -13.95 16.54 7.88
CA LYS A 178 -14.51 15.58 8.84
C LYS A 178 -14.37 14.15 8.32
N THR A 179 -14.23 13.22 9.25
CA THR A 179 -14.34 11.79 8.99
C THR A 179 -15.79 11.43 8.65
N ALA A 180 -16.03 10.21 8.15
CA ALA A 180 -17.38 9.70 7.90
C ALA A 180 -18.29 9.74 9.14
N LEU A 181 -17.69 9.67 10.34
CA LEU A 181 -18.37 9.75 11.63
C LEU A 181 -18.54 11.20 12.14
N GLY A 182 -18.22 12.21 11.33
CA GLY A 182 -18.40 13.62 11.67
C GLY A 182 -17.33 14.25 12.58
N ALA A 183 -16.41 13.45 13.13
CA ALA A 183 -15.27 13.95 13.91
C ALA A 183 -14.23 14.63 13.00
N PRO A 184 -13.52 15.68 13.47
CA PRO A 184 -12.46 16.30 12.69
C PRO A 184 -11.37 15.29 12.33
N SER A 185 -10.89 15.36 11.08
CA SER A 185 -9.89 14.43 10.55
C SER A 185 -8.52 14.70 11.16
N THR A 186 -7.83 13.63 11.56
CA THR A 186 -6.41 13.67 11.92
C THR A 186 -5.53 13.13 10.79
N ARG A 187 -5.98 13.11 9.53
CA ARG A 187 -5.11 12.72 8.39
C ARG A 187 -3.93 13.66 8.24
N GLU A 188 -2.83 13.18 7.69
CA GLU A 188 -1.59 13.95 7.46
C GLU A 188 -1.86 15.30 6.80
N SER A 189 -2.56 15.33 5.65
CA SER A 189 -2.92 16.56 4.95
C SER A 189 -3.79 17.54 5.73
N GLU A 190 -4.49 17.06 6.76
CA GLU A 190 -5.34 17.88 7.63
C GLU A 190 -4.59 18.34 8.89
N LEU A 191 -3.61 17.56 9.35
CA LEU A 191 -2.68 17.99 10.41
C LEU A 191 -1.68 19.01 9.88
N GLU A 192 -1.24 18.90 8.63
CA GLU A 192 -0.28 19.85 8.03
C GLU A 192 -0.78 21.31 8.07
N LYS A 193 -2.10 21.51 7.94
CA LYS A 193 -2.74 22.84 8.07
C LYS A 193 -2.58 23.47 9.45
N LEU A 194 -2.29 22.65 10.46
CA LEU A 194 -2.11 23.04 11.86
C LEU A 194 -0.64 23.13 12.26
N ARG A 195 0.30 22.90 11.34
CA ARG A 195 1.73 22.81 11.66
C ARG A 195 2.25 24.07 12.36
N GLU A 196 1.82 25.24 11.90
CA GLU A 196 2.16 26.54 12.51
C GLU A 196 1.35 26.87 13.77
N ALA A 197 0.26 26.14 14.03
CA ALA A 197 -0.60 26.41 15.18
C ALA A 197 0.00 25.87 16.48
N HIS A 198 0.72 24.76 16.44
CA HIS A 198 1.35 24.18 17.63
C HIS A 198 2.48 23.19 17.29
N PRO A 199 3.63 23.21 18.01
CA PRO A 199 4.77 22.32 17.74
C PRO A 199 4.45 20.82 17.87
N ILE A 200 3.43 20.46 18.65
CA ILE A 200 2.95 19.07 18.78
C ILE A 200 2.61 18.43 17.43
N ILE A 201 2.13 19.23 16.47
CA ILE A 201 1.68 18.74 15.16
C ILE A 201 2.87 18.17 14.38
N GLY A 202 3.99 18.89 14.33
CA GLY A 202 5.21 18.42 13.69
C GLY A 202 5.70 17.11 14.32
N LYS A 203 5.67 17.00 15.65
CA LYS A 203 6.07 15.78 16.36
C LYS A 203 5.13 14.60 16.07
N ILE A 204 3.83 14.83 15.98
CA ILE A 204 2.85 13.77 15.66
C ILE A 204 3.05 13.26 14.23
N LEU A 205 3.30 14.17 13.27
CA LEU A 205 3.59 13.79 11.89
C LEU A 205 4.85 12.95 11.81
N GLU A 206 5.92 13.38 12.48
CA GLU A 206 7.16 12.63 12.60
C GLU A 206 6.92 11.26 13.25
N TYR A 207 6.17 11.19 14.35
CA TYR A 207 5.86 9.93 15.05
C TYR A 207 5.14 8.95 14.13
N ARG A 208 4.18 9.43 13.34
CA ARG A 208 3.41 8.58 12.43
C ARG A 208 4.23 8.07 11.26
N GLU A 209 5.10 8.92 10.69
CA GLU A 209 6.05 8.46 9.68
C GLU A 209 6.91 7.34 10.27
N PHE A 210 7.47 7.58 11.45
CA PHE A 210 8.39 6.67 12.10
C PHE A 210 7.73 5.35 12.53
N GLN A 211 6.54 5.42 13.11
CA GLN A 211 5.74 4.25 13.46
C GLN A 211 5.36 3.44 12.23
N LYS A 212 5.05 4.09 11.09
CA LYS A 212 4.81 3.40 9.83
C LYS A 212 6.06 2.67 9.35
N LEU A 213 7.24 3.32 9.41
CA LEU A 213 8.52 2.70 9.06
C LEU A 213 8.79 1.42 9.89
N LEU A 214 8.56 1.50 11.20
CA LEU A 214 8.71 0.38 12.13
C LEU A 214 7.73 -0.75 11.85
N SER A 215 6.43 -0.45 11.94
CA SER A 215 5.35 -1.45 11.87
C SER A 215 5.22 -2.10 10.49
N THR A 216 5.47 -1.35 9.40
CA THR A 216 5.29 -1.85 8.04
C THR A 216 6.52 -2.61 7.55
N TYR A 217 7.73 -2.14 7.89
CA TYR A 217 8.97 -2.64 7.31
C TYR A 217 9.88 -3.26 8.36
N ILE A 218 10.38 -2.48 9.31
CA ILE A 218 11.52 -2.90 10.16
C ILE A 218 11.16 -4.10 11.06
N ASP A 219 9.98 -4.10 11.67
CA ASP A 219 9.57 -5.17 12.59
C ASP A 219 8.87 -6.33 11.87
N ASN A 220 8.41 -6.10 10.63
CA ASN A 220 7.65 -7.08 9.86
C ASN A 220 8.54 -7.87 8.88
N ILE A 221 9.42 -7.21 8.14
CA ILE A 221 10.31 -7.84 7.15
C ILE A 221 11.08 -9.03 7.75
N PRO A 222 11.74 -8.91 8.93
CA PRO A 222 12.51 -10.03 9.49
C PRO A 222 11.70 -11.30 9.71
N LYS A 223 10.40 -11.17 10.00
CA LYS A 223 9.48 -12.30 10.21
C LYS A 223 9.11 -13.00 8.90
N MET A 224 9.26 -12.32 7.77
CA MET A 224 8.92 -12.79 6.42
C MET A 224 10.12 -13.34 5.65
N VAL A 225 11.33 -13.21 6.20
CA VAL A 225 12.54 -13.75 5.55
C VAL A 225 12.55 -15.28 5.67
N ALA A 226 12.67 -15.97 4.54
CA ALA A 226 12.74 -17.42 4.48
C ALA A 226 14.09 -17.94 5.03
N GLU A 227 14.20 -19.26 5.22
CA GLU A 227 15.38 -19.92 5.79
C GLU A 227 16.66 -19.67 4.98
N ASP A 228 16.54 -19.42 3.68
CA ASP A 228 17.66 -19.07 2.79
C ASP A 228 18.18 -17.62 2.97
N GLY A 229 17.62 -16.88 3.92
CA GLY A 229 17.98 -15.49 4.21
C GLY A 229 17.34 -14.48 3.27
N ARG A 230 16.41 -14.91 2.40
CA ARG A 230 15.82 -14.06 1.37
C ARG A 230 14.35 -13.75 1.63
N LEU A 231 13.94 -12.60 1.11
CA LEU A 231 12.57 -12.14 1.11
C LEU A 231 11.96 -12.42 -0.26
N HIS A 232 10.90 -13.22 -0.29
CA HIS A 232 10.24 -13.67 -1.51
C HIS A 232 8.90 -12.96 -1.66
N ALA A 233 8.89 -11.87 -2.41
CA ALA A 233 7.63 -11.23 -2.76
C ALA A 233 6.95 -11.94 -3.93
N GLU A 234 5.63 -11.80 -3.99
CA GLU A 234 4.83 -12.19 -5.15
C GLU A 234 4.63 -10.96 -6.04
N PHE A 235 5.25 -10.98 -7.22
CA PHE A 235 4.97 -10.03 -8.29
C PHE A 235 3.72 -10.48 -9.06
N VAL A 236 2.64 -9.69 -8.94
CA VAL A 236 1.33 -9.96 -9.55
C VAL A 236 1.22 -9.18 -10.84
N GLN A 237 1.32 -9.89 -11.97
CA GLN A 237 1.31 -9.29 -13.31
C GLN A 237 -0.03 -8.60 -13.63
N ALA A 238 -1.15 -9.30 -13.40
CA ALA A 238 -2.51 -8.78 -13.53
C ALA A 238 -2.95 -7.93 -12.31
N GLY A 239 -2.03 -7.26 -11.64
CA GLY A 239 -2.27 -6.68 -10.30
C GLY A 239 -3.01 -5.33 -10.29
N THR A 240 -2.99 -4.59 -11.40
CA THR A 240 -3.56 -3.24 -11.46
C THR A 240 -4.34 -3.01 -12.75
N THR A 241 -5.19 -1.98 -12.75
CA THR A 241 -6.01 -1.62 -13.91
C THR A 241 -5.22 -0.94 -15.03
N THR A 242 -4.05 -0.38 -14.72
CA THR A 242 -3.24 0.44 -15.62
C THR A 242 -2.17 -0.34 -16.37
N GLY A 243 -2.04 -1.64 -16.13
CA GLY A 243 -0.96 -2.46 -16.71
C GLY A 243 0.27 -2.62 -15.82
N ARG A 244 0.33 -1.93 -14.67
CA ARG A 244 1.47 -2.08 -13.74
C ARG A 244 1.38 -3.41 -12.98
N MET A 245 2.53 -4.04 -12.78
CA MET A 245 2.65 -5.12 -11.79
C MET A 245 2.37 -4.58 -10.40
N ALA A 246 1.76 -5.40 -9.55
CA ALA A 246 1.70 -5.17 -8.11
C ALA A 246 2.68 -6.10 -7.38
N SER A 247 3.02 -5.79 -6.14
CA SER A 247 3.82 -6.67 -5.27
C SER A 247 3.12 -6.88 -3.94
N LYS A 248 3.09 -8.12 -3.45
CA LYS A 248 2.51 -8.49 -2.14
C LYS A 248 3.34 -9.59 -1.45
N HIS A 249 3.11 -9.73 -0.15
CA HIS A 249 3.73 -10.75 0.73
C HIS A 249 5.28 -10.78 0.79
N PRO A 250 6.00 -9.66 1.00
CA PRO A 250 5.53 -8.29 1.23
C PRO A 250 5.55 -7.44 -0.04
N ASN A 251 4.97 -6.24 0.03
CA ASN A 251 5.05 -5.28 -1.07
C ASN A 251 6.45 -4.64 -1.14
N LEU A 252 7.24 -5.05 -2.13
CA LEU A 252 8.60 -4.53 -2.38
C LEU A 252 8.65 -3.32 -3.31
N GLN A 253 7.53 -2.91 -3.90
CA GLN A 253 7.48 -1.72 -4.75
C GLN A 253 7.42 -0.43 -3.92
N ASN A 254 6.96 -0.52 -2.67
CA ASN A 254 6.76 0.62 -1.78
C ASN A 254 7.84 0.74 -0.69
N ILE A 255 9.07 0.29 -0.94
CA ILE A 255 10.18 0.46 0.01
C ILE A 255 10.56 1.95 0.07
N PRO A 256 10.59 2.57 1.25
CA PRO A 256 10.79 4.01 1.39
C PRO A 256 12.19 4.46 0.97
N ILE A 257 12.29 5.58 0.26
CA ILE A 257 13.57 6.15 -0.24
C ILE A 257 13.70 7.67 -0.01
N GLN A 258 12.60 8.37 0.24
CA GLN A 258 12.57 9.84 0.24
C GLN A 258 13.30 10.43 1.44
N THR A 259 13.15 9.82 2.62
CA THR A 259 13.79 10.28 3.87
C THR A 259 15.03 9.46 4.19
N ASP A 260 15.98 10.04 4.94
CA ASP A 260 17.18 9.31 5.40
C ASP A 260 16.82 8.06 6.20
N ARG A 261 15.76 8.15 7.00
CA ARG A 261 15.22 7.02 7.76
C ARG A 261 14.71 5.92 6.84
N GLY A 262 13.98 6.29 5.79
CA GLY A 262 13.58 5.36 4.73
C GLY A 262 14.77 4.71 4.02
N ARG A 263 15.76 5.52 3.62
CA ARG A 263 17.00 5.04 2.96
C ARG A 263 17.72 3.99 3.79
N ARG A 264 17.78 4.17 5.12
CA ARG A 264 18.40 3.20 6.03
C ARG A 264 17.70 1.85 6.01
N ILE A 265 16.39 1.77 5.78
CA ILE A 265 15.68 0.49 5.61
C ILE A 265 16.13 -0.17 4.30
N ARG A 266 16.26 0.60 3.22
CA ARG A 266 16.72 0.09 1.92
C ARG A 266 18.13 -0.52 2.00
N ASN A 267 19.00 -0.03 2.88
CA ASN A 267 20.32 -0.61 3.12
C ASN A 267 20.29 -2.04 3.68
N SER A 268 19.15 -2.50 4.20
CA SER A 268 19.00 -3.91 4.60
C SER A 268 18.87 -4.87 3.43
N PHE A 269 18.55 -4.36 2.22
CA PHE A 269 18.46 -5.16 1.01
C PHE A 269 19.87 -5.26 0.41
N VAL A 270 20.46 -6.45 0.49
CA VAL A 270 21.87 -6.66 0.16
C VAL A 270 22.04 -7.66 -0.98
N ALA A 271 23.21 -7.65 -1.61
CA ALA A 271 23.61 -8.70 -2.52
C ALA A 271 24.05 -9.95 -1.74
N GLU A 272 23.92 -11.11 -2.37
CA GLU A 272 24.58 -12.33 -1.90
C GLU A 272 26.12 -12.17 -2.00
N LYS A 273 26.88 -12.89 -1.17
CA LYS A 273 28.34 -12.85 -1.21
C LYS A 273 28.86 -13.18 -2.62
N GLY A 274 29.73 -12.32 -3.15
CA GLY A 274 30.27 -12.44 -4.51
C GLY A 274 29.40 -11.81 -5.61
N PHE A 275 28.27 -11.21 -5.24
CA PHE A 275 27.39 -10.49 -6.15
C PHE A 275 27.30 -9.01 -5.80
N VAL A 276 26.73 -8.23 -6.72
CA VAL A 276 26.35 -6.83 -6.52
C VAL A 276 24.90 -6.62 -6.93
N LEU A 277 24.23 -5.63 -6.33
CA LEU A 277 22.90 -5.20 -6.77
C LEU A 277 23.07 -4.13 -7.86
N LEU A 278 22.46 -4.36 -9.02
CA LEU A 278 22.35 -3.37 -10.09
C LEU A 278 20.93 -2.80 -10.09
N ALA A 279 20.80 -1.48 -9.94
CA ALA A 279 19.54 -0.76 -10.04
C ALA A 279 19.52 0.06 -11.34
N LEU A 280 18.48 -0.14 -12.15
CA LEU A 280 18.26 0.57 -13.40
C LEU A 280 16.88 1.22 -13.34
N ASP A 281 16.81 2.52 -13.57
CA ASP A 281 15.58 3.30 -13.55
C ASP A 281 15.52 4.20 -14.79
N TYR A 282 14.36 4.27 -15.42
CA TYR A 282 14.16 5.11 -16.58
C TYR A 282 14.00 6.57 -16.15
N SER A 283 14.90 7.43 -16.61
CA SER A 283 14.79 8.87 -16.39
C SER A 283 13.51 9.42 -17.04
N GLN A 284 12.58 9.88 -16.20
CA GLN A 284 11.38 10.63 -16.59
C GLN A 284 10.49 9.90 -17.62
N MET A 285 10.36 8.57 -17.50
CA MET A 285 9.62 7.74 -18.47
C MET A 285 8.20 8.25 -18.76
N GLU A 286 7.43 8.63 -17.74
CA GLU A 286 6.05 9.08 -17.94
C GLU A 286 5.95 10.36 -18.77
N LEU A 287 6.85 11.33 -18.55
CA LEU A 287 6.89 12.56 -19.34
C LEU A 287 7.35 12.31 -20.77
N ARG A 288 8.27 11.37 -20.97
CA ARG A 288 8.68 10.94 -22.32
C ARG A 288 7.53 10.29 -23.07
N ILE A 289 6.76 9.42 -22.40
CA ILE A 289 5.54 8.84 -22.97
C ILE A 289 4.51 9.93 -23.30
N ALA A 290 4.30 10.90 -22.40
CA ALA A 290 3.40 12.02 -22.65
C ALA A 290 3.84 12.86 -23.87
N ALA A 291 5.14 13.12 -24.04
CA ALA A 291 5.69 13.80 -25.20
C ALA A 291 5.39 13.04 -26.50
N MET A 292 5.64 11.73 -26.52
CA MET A 292 5.39 10.87 -27.68
C MET A 292 3.90 10.79 -28.04
N LEU A 293 3.02 10.68 -27.04
CA LEU A 293 1.58 10.54 -27.26
C LEU A 293 0.90 11.86 -27.62
N SER A 294 1.36 12.98 -27.06
CA SER A 294 0.80 14.31 -27.35
C SER A 294 1.29 14.87 -28.68
N GLY A 295 2.49 14.48 -29.12
CA GLY A 295 3.15 15.09 -30.28
C GLY A 295 3.60 16.53 -30.05
N ASP A 296 3.69 16.99 -28.79
CA ASP A 296 4.12 18.35 -28.46
C ASP A 296 5.59 18.56 -28.84
N GLU A 297 5.82 19.36 -29.88
CA GLU A 297 7.15 19.58 -30.45
C GLU A 297 8.13 20.18 -29.43
N LYS A 298 7.67 21.03 -28.52
CA LYS A 298 8.53 21.65 -27.50
C LYS A 298 8.98 20.61 -26.49
N LEU A 299 8.06 19.78 -26.00
CA LEU A 299 8.35 18.73 -25.03
C LEU A 299 9.24 17.63 -25.63
N ILE A 300 9.01 17.27 -26.90
CA ILE A 300 9.89 16.36 -27.64
C ILE A 300 11.29 16.97 -27.77
N HIS A 301 11.39 18.25 -28.14
CA HIS A 301 12.68 18.93 -28.29
C HIS A 301 13.48 18.98 -26.99
N ILE A 302 12.82 19.32 -25.86
CA ILE A 302 13.43 19.31 -24.52
C ILE A 302 14.12 17.96 -24.26
N PHE A 303 13.44 16.84 -24.56
CA PHE A 303 14.02 15.52 -24.35
C PHE A 303 15.11 15.14 -25.36
N GLN A 304 15.03 15.59 -26.60
CA GLN A 304 16.07 15.36 -27.62
C GLN A 304 17.34 16.15 -27.35
N ALA A 305 17.20 17.38 -26.83
CA ALA A 305 18.30 18.25 -26.45
C ALA A 305 18.95 17.86 -25.11
N GLY A 306 18.36 16.91 -24.36
CA GLY A 306 18.88 16.48 -23.06
C GLY A 306 18.70 17.51 -21.96
N GLU A 307 17.75 18.44 -22.12
CA GLU A 307 17.47 19.49 -21.16
C GLU A 307 16.70 18.95 -19.95
N ASP A 308 16.79 19.64 -18.80
CA ASP A 308 15.96 19.32 -17.65
C ASP A 308 14.50 19.72 -17.92
N VAL A 309 13.64 18.71 -18.06
CA VAL A 309 12.21 18.90 -18.29
C VAL A 309 11.51 19.54 -17.09
N HIS A 310 11.95 19.30 -15.85
CA HIS A 310 11.31 19.90 -14.68
C HIS A 310 11.55 21.41 -14.68
N THR A 311 12.80 21.82 -14.88
CA THR A 311 13.16 23.24 -15.01
C THR A 311 12.49 23.87 -16.22
N SER A 312 12.46 23.20 -17.36
CA SER A 312 11.88 23.73 -18.59
C SER A 312 10.35 23.89 -18.51
N VAL A 313 9.65 22.90 -17.95
CA VAL A 313 8.21 22.97 -17.73
C VAL A 313 7.87 24.00 -16.66
N ALA A 314 8.63 24.05 -15.57
CA ALA A 314 8.40 25.05 -14.52
C ALA A 314 8.63 26.47 -15.04
N ALA A 315 9.71 26.72 -15.79
CA ALA A 315 9.97 28.01 -16.44
C ALA A 315 8.82 28.41 -17.37
N TYR A 316 8.27 27.45 -18.12
CA TYR A 316 7.12 27.70 -18.99
C TYR A 316 5.82 28.01 -18.21
N VAL A 317 5.51 27.24 -17.16
CA VAL A 317 4.29 27.40 -16.35
C VAL A 317 4.33 28.69 -15.55
N PHE A 318 5.45 28.98 -14.90
CA PHE A 318 5.65 30.18 -14.08
C PHE A 318 6.03 31.41 -14.89
N ARG A 319 6.32 31.25 -16.20
CA ARG A 319 6.76 32.31 -17.12
C ARG A 319 7.99 33.07 -16.62
N VAL A 320 8.94 32.33 -16.05
CA VAL A 320 10.20 32.84 -15.50
C VAL A 320 11.40 32.29 -16.29
N GLY A 321 12.56 32.93 -16.17
CA GLY A 321 13.79 32.40 -16.75
C GLY A 321 14.17 31.05 -16.13
N ARG A 322 14.88 30.19 -16.87
CA ARG A 322 15.35 28.89 -16.33
C ARG A 322 16.22 29.07 -15.08
N ASP A 323 16.99 30.16 -15.04
CA ASP A 323 17.89 30.50 -13.94
C ASP A 323 17.15 30.94 -12.66
N GLU A 324 15.84 31.19 -12.75
CA GLU A 324 14.98 31.63 -11.64
C GLU A 324 14.17 30.46 -11.04
N ILE A 325 14.28 29.25 -11.60
CA ILE A 325 13.64 28.04 -11.06
C ILE A 325 14.53 27.44 -9.96
N THR A 326 14.04 27.48 -8.72
CA THR A 326 14.69 26.92 -7.53
C THR A 326 14.22 25.51 -7.18
#